data_AF-A0A6J8AVK0-F1
#
_entry.id   AF-A0A6J8AVK0-F1
#
_cell.length_a   1.000
_cell.length_b   1.000
_cell.length_c   1.000
_cell.angle_alpha   90.00
_cell.angle_beta   90.00
_cell.angle_gamma   90.00
#
_symmetry.space_group_name_H-M   'P 1'
#
loop_
_entity.id
_entity.type
_entity.pdbx_description
1 polymer ?
#
loop_
_entity_poly.entity_id
_entity_poly.type
_entity_poly.pdbx_seq_one_letter_code
_entity_poly.pdbx_strand_id
1 'polypeptide(L)'
;MASAVAVKEEPAEILDLEIRIIELCQEQPDGITDAIIMKDLPLCSPQQRVTCINRLLSTGKIDLLRSGNKLIYKLKDPDAASQAKGGDHQEKVVYQIIKEANNKGIWIRDIRYKSNLLLTQVNKILKNLESKKLIKAVKSVAASKKKVYMLYDLEPAQSVTGGAWYSDQDFESEFVEVLNQQCFKFLEQKAAIARDTKTDPMAQRNASFTPLYDIWKFISELGISKVQLTKEDIETILNTLIFDGKLECTTVASAGGSGDSGRSKLYRAINPLVETTGLMRMPCGSCPVFDKCYEGGAVSPTTCIYMKEWLDS
;
A
#
# COMPACT_ATOMS: atom_id res chain seq x y z
N MET A 1 -24.21 74.93 -8.74
CA MET A 1 -23.24 74.00 -8.13
C MET A 1 -23.89 73.41 -6.89
N ALA A 2 -24.67 72.34 -7.07
CA ALA A 2 -25.29 71.61 -5.97
C ALA A 2 -24.60 70.24 -5.89
N SER A 3 -23.95 70.03 -4.76
CA SER A 3 -23.15 68.86 -4.42
C SER A 3 -24.00 67.59 -4.51
N ALA A 4 -23.54 66.60 -5.28
CA ALA A 4 -24.17 65.29 -5.35
C ALA A 4 -24.01 64.59 -3.99
N VAL A 5 -25.15 64.33 -3.36
CA VAL A 5 -25.26 63.65 -2.07
C VAL A 5 -24.77 62.21 -2.24
N ALA A 6 -23.65 61.89 -1.58
CA ALA A 6 -23.17 60.53 -1.44
C ALA A 6 -24.12 59.76 -0.51
N VAL A 7 -24.97 58.93 -1.09
CA VAL A 7 -25.83 57.99 -0.35
C VAL A 7 -24.91 56.96 0.31
N LYS A 8 -24.87 56.97 1.65
CA LYS A 8 -24.29 55.87 2.43
C LYS A 8 -25.30 54.73 2.42
N GLU A 9 -25.08 53.73 1.58
CA GLU A 9 -25.86 52.49 1.57
C GLU A 9 -25.51 51.64 2.82
N GLU A 10 -26.56 51.07 3.42
CA GLU A 10 -26.52 50.39 4.71
C GLU A 10 -25.70 49.08 4.64
N PRO A 11 -24.94 48.73 5.70
CA PRO A 11 -24.13 47.51 5.75
C PRO A 11 -24.92 46.19 5.72
N ALA A 12 -26.25 46.23 5.84
CA ALA A 12 -27.12 45.06 5.86
C ALA A 12 -27.26 44.41 4.47
N GLU A 13 -27.44 45.21 3.41
CA GLU A 13 -27.60 44.68 2.04
C GLU A 13 -26.34 43.95 1.54
N ILE A 14 -25.15 44.37 2.02
CA ILE A 14 -23.87 43.77 1.65
C ILE A 14 -23.68 42.39 2.29
N LEU A 15 -24.15 42.17 3.52
CA LEU A 15 -24.06 40.86 4.18
C LEU A 15 -25.00 39.83 3.54
N ASP A 16 -26.22 40.24 3.18
CA ASP A 16 -27.17 39.35 2.53
C ASP A 16 -26.67 38.90 1.15
N LEU A 17 -25.96 39.79 0.43
CA LEU A 17 -25.27 39.47 -0.82
C LEU A 17 -24.14 38.46 -0.61
N GLU A 18 -23.35 38.61 0.44
CA GLU A 18 -22.27 37.67 0.77
C GLU A 18 -22.80 36.27 1.07
N ILE A 19 -23.91 36.17 1.82
CA ILE A 19 -24.57 34.90 2.16
C ILE A 19 -25.10 34.23 0.89
N ARG A 20 -25.78 34.98 0.02
CA ARG A 20 -26.35 34.43 -1.21
C ARG A 20 -25.28 33.94 -2.20
N ILE A 21 -24.14 34.61 -2.29
CA ILE A 21 -23.00 34.15 -3.11
C ILE A 21 -22.41 32.86 -2.55
N ILE A 22 -22.38 32.69 -1.23
CA ILE A 22 -21.93 31.45 -0.57
C ILE A 22 -22.90 30.31 -0.88
N GLU A 23 -24.22 30.54 -0.79
CA GLU A 23 -25.25 29.54 -1.14
C GLU A 23 -25.12 29.08 -2.60
N LEU A 24 -24.93 30.02 -3.54
CA LEU A 24 -24.73 29.68 -4.96
C LEU A 24 -23.48 28.84 -5.21
N CYS A 25 -22.40 29.09 -4.45
CA CYS A 25 -21.23 28.24 -4.52
C CYS A 25 -21.44 26.85 -3.90
N GLN A 26 -22.39 26.69 -2.95
CA GLN A 26 -22.75 25.38 -2.39
C GLN A 26 -23.60 24.58 -3.38
N GLU A 27 -24.50 25.23 -4.10
CA GLU A 27 -25.34 24.59 -5.13
C GLU A 27 -24.53 24.12 -6.34
N GLN A 28 -23.40 24.78 -6.65
CA GLN A 28 -22.52 24.42 -7.77
C GLN A 28 -21.08 24.09 -7.33
N PRO A 29 -20.76 22.82 -7.06
CA PRO A 29 -19.43 22.40 -6.59
C PRO A 29 -18.32 22.55 -7.64
N ASP A 30 -18.65 22.68 -8.92
CA ASP A 30 -17.69 22.94 -10.01
C ASP A 30 -17.29 24.43 -10.12
N GLY A 31 -17.95 25.30 -9.34
CA GLY A 31 -17.67 26.73 -9.23
C GLY A 31 -18.59 27.60 -10.09
N ILE A 32 -18.82 28.82 -9.62
CA ILE A 32 -19.75 29.79 -10.22
C ILE A 32 -19.01 30.81 -11.10
N THR A 33 -19.65 31.27 -12.18
CA THR A 33 -19.12 32.34 -13.05
C THR A 33 -19.87 33.64 -12.84
N ASP A 34 -19.28 34.79 -13.20
CA ASP A 34 -19.92 36.12 -13.07
C ASP A 34 -21.31 36.19 -13.75
N ALA A 35 -21.50 35.42 -14.84
CA ALA A 35 -22.77 35.33 -15.55
C ALA A 35 -23.88 34.63 -14.75
N ILE A 36 -23.53 33.67 -13.89
CA ILE A 36 -24.48 32.94 -13.04
C ILE A 36 -24.89 33.84 -11.87
N ILE A 37 -23.93 34.56 -11.29
CA ILE A 37 -24.18 35.56 -10.24
C ILE A 37 -25.08 36.68 -10.78
N MET A 38 -24.86 37.12 -12.02
CA MET A 38 -25.66 38.16 -12.68
C MET A 38 -27.09 37.71 -13.01
N LYS A 39 -27.30 36.41 -13.27
CA LYS A 39 -28.62 35.85 -13.58
C LYS A 39 -29.49 35.69 -12.31
N ASP A 40 -28.88 35.29 -11.20
CA ASP A 40 -29.60 35.03 -9.95
C ASP A 40 -29.86 36.31 -9.13
N LEU A 41 -29.02 37.34 -9.33
CA LEU A 41 -29.22 38.67 -8.74
C LEU A 41 -29.23 39.78 -9.81
N PRO A 42 -30.36 39.98 -10.51
CA PRO A 42 -30.49 41.02 -11.55
C PRO A 42 -30.60 42.46 -11.01
N LEU A 43 -30.73 42.66 -9.69
CA LEU A 43 -30.94 43.97 -9.04
C LEU A 43 -29.66 44.63 -8.50
N CYS A 44 -28.49 44.00 -8.65
CA CYS A 44 -27.25 44.48 -8.00
C CYS A 44 -26.34 45.27 -8.95
N SER A 45 -25.77 46.37 -8.46
CA SER A 45 -24.80 47.15 -9.23
C SER A 45 -23.49 46.34 -9.41
N PRO A 46 -22.79 46.47 -10.55
CA PRO A 46 -21.50 45.80 -10.78
C PRO A 46 -20.44 46.12 -9.71
N GLN A 47 -20.51 47.31 -9.10
CA GLN A 47 -19.57 47.77 -8.07
C GLN A 47 -19.79 47.07 -6.72
N GLN A 48 -21.03 46.86 -6.30
CA GLN A 48 -21.36 46.12 -5.08
C GLN A 48 -20.93 44.65 -5.20
N ARG A 49 -21.14 44.03 -6.38
CA ARG A 49 -20.73 42.64 -6.65
C ARG A 49 -19.22 42.45 -6.52
N VAL A 50 -18.43 43.32 -7.16
CA VAL A 50 -16.96 43.28 -7.07
C VAL A 50 -16.49 43.50 -5.63
N THR A 51 -17.15 44.39 -4.89
CA THR A 51 -16.83 44.65 -3.48
C THR A 51 -17.09 43.42 -2.60
N CYS A 52 -18.22 42.76 -2.78
CA CYS A 52 -18.56 41.52 -2.04
C CYS A 52 -17.61 40.38 -2.40
N ILE A 53 -17.30 40.19 -3.69
CA ILE A 53 -16.34 39.17 -4.16
C ILE A 53 -14.96 39.43 -3.56
N ASN A 54 -14.47 40.67 -3.57
CA ASN A 54 -13.18 41.02 -2.96
C ASN A 54 -13.19 40.81 -1.43
N ARG A 55 -14.32 41.05 -0.74
CA ARG A 55 -14.48 40.73 0.69
C ARG A 55 -14.49 39.22 0.94
N LEU A 56 -15.19 38.43 0.13
CA LEU A 56 -15.22 36.97 0.25
C LEU A 56 -13.87 36.32 -0.07
N LEU A 57 -13.13 36.88 -1.03
CA LEU A 57 -11.74 36.49 -1.35
C LEU A 57 -10.77 36.86 -0.21
N SER A 58 -10.88 38.07 0.34
CA SER A 58 -10.01 38.52 1.44
C SER A 58 -10.32 37.83 2.78
N THR A 59 -11.58 37.46 3.02
CA THR A 59 -11.97 36.62 4.16
C THR A 59 -11.66 35.13 3.93
N GLY A 60 -11.25 34.75 2.72
CA GLY A 60 -10.83 33.40 2.37
C GLY A 60 -11.94 32.36 2.32
N LYS A 61 -13.20 32.79 2.15
CA LYS A 61 -14.36 31.89 2.01
C LYS A 61 -14.46 31.29 0.60
N ILE A 62 -13.99 32.01 -0.42
CA ILE A 62 -13.98 31.56 -1.82
C ILE A 62 -12.56 31.65 -2.41
N ASP A 63 -12.24 30.79 -3.36
CA ASP A 63 -11.01 30.82 -4.17
C ASP A 63 -11.35 31.19 -5.63
N LEU A 64 -10.49 32.00 -6.24
CA LEU A 64 -10.57 32.42 -7.65
C LEU A 64 -9.76 31.47 -8.52
N LEU A 65 -10.43 30.77 -9.43
CA LEU A 65 -9.83 29.87 -10.41
C LEU A 65 -10.07 30.42 -11.83
N ARG A 66 -9.05 30.30 -12.70
CA ARG A 66 -9.16 30.74 -14.10
C ARG A 66 -9.30 29.53 -15.00
N SER A 67 -10.45 29.39 -15.66
CA SER A 67 -10.68 28.35 -16.69
C SER A 67 -10.84 29.04 -18.04
N GLY A 68 -9.74 29.05 -18.82
CA GLY A 68 -9.66 29.76 -20.09
C GLY A 68 -9.84 31.28 -19.95
N ASN A 69 -10.86 31.82 -20.63
CA ASN A 69 -11.17 33.26 -20.64
C ASN A 69 -12.25 33.66 -19.61
N LYS A 70 -12.65 32.74 -18.70
CA LYS A 70 -13.68 32.97 -17.68
C LYS A 70 -13.10 32.76 -16.27
N LEU A 71 -13.51 33.63 -15.35
CA LEU A 71 -13.20 33.51 -13.92
C LEU A 71 -14.27 32.63 -13.25
N ILE A 72 -13.83 31.64 -12.49
CA ILE A 72 -14.66 30.72 -11.72
C ILE A 72 -14.37 30.95 -10.23
N TYR A 73 -15.42 31.14 -9.44
CA TYR A 73 -15.33 31.24 -7.98
C TYR A 73 -15.79 29.94 -7.35
N LYS A 74 -14.99 29.36 -6.47
CA LYS A 74 -15.31 28.08 -5.79
C LYS A 74 -15.18 28.25 -4.27
N LEU A 75 -16.04 27.60 -3.50
CA LEU A 75 -15.90 27.60 -2.03
C LEU A 75 -14.60 26.93 -1.62
N LYS A 76 -13.93 27.54 -0.64
CA LYS A 76 -12.74 27.00 -0.03
C LYS A 76 -13.14 26.01 1.06
N ASP A 77 -12.58 24.80 1.03
CA ASP A 77 -12.80 23.82 2.09
C ASP A 77 -12.34 24.38 3.46
N PRO A 78 -13.21 24.43 4.47
CA PRO A 78 -12.86 24.93 5.80
C PRO A 78 -11.78 24.09 6.49
N ASP A 79 -11.65 22.81 6.15
CA ASP A 79 -10.58 21.93 6.65
C ASP A 79 -9.21 22.25 6.05
N ALA A 80 -9.15 22.65 4.77
CA ALA A 80 -7.90 23.07 4.13
C ALA A 80 -7.42 24.44 4.65
N ALA A 81 -8.34 25.31 5.07
CA ALA A 81 -8.04 26.64 5.59
C ALA A 81 -7.68 26.65 7.08
N SER A 82 -8.35 25.81 7.90
CA SER A 82 -8.09 25.73 9.35
C SER A 82 -6.81 24.96 9.67
N GLN A 83 -6.47 23.90 8.92
CA GLN A 83 -5.18 23.20 9.03
C GLN A 83 -3.96 24.06 8.58
N ALA A 84 -4.21 25.18 7.89
CA ALA A 84 -3.18 26.00 7.24
C ALA A 84 -3.03 27.43 7.80
N LYS A 85 -3.63 27.73 8.97
CA LYS A 85 -3.42 29.00 9.71
C LYS A 85 -2.13 28.92 10.52
N GLY A 86 -0.99 29.02 9.83
CA GLY A 86 0.33 29.16 10.48
C GLY A 86 1.50 28.56 9.70
N GLY A 87 1.25 27.89 8.57
CA GLY A 87 2.31 27.34 7.72
C GLY A 87 2.85 28.36 6.75
N ASP A 88 4.18 28.51 6.73
CA ASP A 88 4.94 29.28 5.74
C ASP A 88 4.52 28.86 4.31
N HIS A 89 4.54 29.75 3.31
CA HIS A 89 4.09 29.41 1.94
C HIS A 89 4.84 28.17 1.40
N GLN A 90 6.11 28.03 1.80
CA GLN A 90 6.96 26.88 1.51
C GLN A 90 6.48 25.57 2.18
N GLU A 91 5.96 25.63 3.41
CA GLU A 91 5.40 24.48 4.13
C GLU A 91 4.15 23.95 3.42
N LYS A 92 3.30 24.85 2.89
CA LYS A 92 2.11 24.48 2.10
C LYS A 92 2.47 23.76 0.81
N VAL A 93 3.48 24.26 0.08
CA VAL A 93 3.97 23.62 -1.16
C VAL A 93 4.49 22.22 -0.89
N VAL A 94 5.31 22.03 0.15
CA VAL A 94 5.84 20.71 0.52
C VAL A 94 4.73 19.76 0.94
N TYR A 95 3.76 20.22 1.73
CA TYR A 95 2.62 19.41 2.14
C TYR A 95 1.76 18.97 0.94
N GLN A 96 1.49 19.86 -0.01
CA GLN A 96 0.74 19.54 -1.22
C GLN A 96 1.46 18.48 -2.08
N ILE A 97 2.77 18.58 -2.23
CA ILE A 97 3.59 17.58 -2.96
C ILE A 97 3.51 16.20 -2.29
N ILE A 98 3.50 16.15 -0.95
CA ILE A 98 3.36 14.89 -0.21
C ILE A 98 1.95 14.33 -0.35
N LYS A 99 0.92 15.18 -0.30
CA LYS A 99 -0.48 14.80 -0.51
C LYS A 99 -0.72 14.20 -1.90
N GLU A 100 -0.09 14.76 -2.93
CA GLU A 100 -0.14 14.22 -4.30
C GLU A 100 0.48 12.82 -4.43
N ALA A 101 1.45 12.48 -3.57
CA ALA A 101 2.14 11.18 -3.61
C ALA A 101 1.35 10.04 -2.94
N ASN A 102 0.34 10.36 -2.13
CA ASN A 102 -0.61 9.44 -1.52
C ASN A 102 0.10 8.22 -0.85
N ASN A 103 -0.37 7.00 -1.08
CA ASN A 103 0.12 5.78 -0.39
C ASN A 103 1.52 5.30 -0.80
N LYS A 104 2.08 5.75 -1.93
CA LYS A 104 3.45 5.40 -2.34
C LYS A 104 4.50 6.23 -1.59
N GLY A 105 4.08 7.37 -1.04
CA GLY A 105 4.96 8.36 -0.44
C GLY A 105 5.91 8.99 -1.46
N ILE A 106 6.69 9.97 -1.00
CA ILE A 106 7.65 10.68 -1.83
C ILE A 106 9.02 10.75 -1.15
N TRP A 107 10.08 10.55 -1.95
CA TRP A 107 11.45 10.60 -1.46
C TRP A 107 11.92 12.05 -1.28
N ILE A 108 12.75 12.30 -0.25
CA ILE A 108 13.25 13.66 0.06
C ILE A 108 13.93 14.37 -1.12
N ARG A 109 14.61 13.62 -1.99
CA ARG A 109 15.27 14.18 -3.18
C ARG A 109 14.24 14.69 -4.20
N ASP A 110 13.12 13.98 -4.33
CA ASP A 110 12.05 14.34 -5.26
C ASP A 110 11.22 15.50 -4.70
N ILE A 111 11.01 15.56 -3.37
CA ILE A 111 10.45 16.74 -2.70
C ILE A 111 11.32 17.97 -2.98
N ARG A 112 12.64 17.85 -2.84
CA ARG A 112 13.58 18.93 -3.13
C ARG A 112 13.46 19.41 -4.58
N TYR A 113 13.43 18.49 -5.54
CA TYR A 113 13.35 18.82 -6.97
C TYR A 113 12.01 19.50 -7.31
N LYS A 114 10.90 18.99 -6.79
CA LYS A 114 9.55 19.53 -7.05
C LYS A 114 9.27 20.86 -6.33
N SER A 115 9.76 21.02 -5.10
CA SER A 115 9.57 22.25 -4.32
C SER A 115 10.52 23.37 -4.71
N ASN A 116 11.62 23.04 -5.42
CA ASN A 116 12.71 23.98 -5.75
C ASN A 116 13.31 24.67 -4.51
N LEU A 117 13.34 23.97 -3.36
CA LEU A 117 13.87 24.48 -2.10
C LEU A 117 15.25 23.88 -1.79
N LEU A 118 16.03 24.56 -0.94
CA LEU A 118 17.28 24.00 -0.43
C LEU A 118 17.02 22.82 0.53
N LEU A 119 17.90 21.82 0.49
CA LEU A 119 17.76 20.59 1.30
C LEU A 119 17.67 20.89 2.82
N THR A 120 18.34 21.93 3.29
CA THR A 120 18.30 22.37 4.70
C THR A 120 16.91 22.88 5.10
N GLN A 121 16.26 23.65 4.22
CA GLN A 121 14.90 24.17 4.43
C GLN A 121 13.88 23.03 4.39
N VAL A 122 14.00 22.13 3.39
CA VAL A 122 13.14 20.94 3.28
C VAL A 122 13.21 20.09 4.55
N ASN A 123 14.41 19.83 5.09
CA ASN A 123 14.56 19.09 6.34
C ASN A 123 13.90 19.77 7.54
N LYS A 124 13.98 21.11 7.64
CA LYS A 124 13.34 21.87 8.72
C LYS A 124 11.82 21.79 8.62
N ILE A 125 11.27 21.95 7.41
CA ILE A 125 9.83 21.86 7.13
C ILE A 125 9.31 20.44 7.42
N LEU A 126 10.01 19.41 6.95
CA LEU A 126 9.62 18.01 7.20
C LEU A 126 9.60 17.68 8.69
N LYS A 127 10.60 18.13 9.46
CA LYS A 127 10.60 17.95 10.93
C LYS A 127 9.43 18.67 11.60
N ASN A 128 9.07 19.87 11.13
CA ASN A 128 7.92 20.62 11.67
C ASN A 128 6.59 19.90 11.36
N LEU A 129 6.40 19.46 10.12
CA LEU A 129 5.22 18.70 9.70
C LEU A 129 5.11 17.34 10.42
N GLU A 130 6.24 16.67 10.68
CA GLU A 130 6.33 15.43 11.46
C GLU A 130 5.99 15.68 12.93
N SER A 131 6.48 16.78 13.52
CA SER A 131 6.13 17.17 14.90
C SER A 131 4.65 17.47 15.10
N LYS A 132 3.99 18.02 14.06
CA LYS A 132 2.54 18.27 14.03
C LYS A 132 1.71 17.01 13.73
N LYS A 133 2.35 15.86 13.52
CA LYS A 133 1.70 14.59 13.09
C LYS A 133 0.85 14.73 11.82
N LEU A 134 1.24 15.62 10.90
CA LEU A 134 0.59 15.75 9.59
C LEU A 134 1.19 14.78 8.58
N ILE A 135 2.49 14.50 8.72
CA ILE A 135 3.21 13.53 7.91
C ILE A 135 3.90 12.51 8.80
N LYS A 136 4.15 11.33 8.25
CA LYS A 136 5.02 10.32 8.83
C LYS A 136 6.09 9.93 7.84
N ALA A 137 7.21 9.46 8.36
CA ALA A 137 8.27 8.92 7.54
C ALA A 137 8.31 7.40 7.62
N VAL A 138 8.34 6.77 6.45
CA VAL A 138 8.43 5.32 6.29
C VAL A 138 9.72 5.03 5.52
N LYS A 139 10.48 4.04 5.95
CA LYS A 139 11.62 3.56 5.19
C LYS A 139 11.13 2.52 4.18
N SER A 140 11.63 2.58 2.95
CA SER A 140 11.22 1.65 1.90
C SER A 140 11.93 0.30 2.06
N VAL A 141 11.19 -0.81 1.99
CA VAL A 141 11.75 -2.17 2.02
C VAL A 141 12.54 -2.48 0.75
N ALA A 142 12.04 -2.10 -0.43
CA ALA A 142 12.73 -2.29 -1.71
C ALA A 142 14.07 -1.53 -1.80
N ALA A 143 14.23 -0.46 -1.02
CA ALA A 143 15.46 0.30 -0.93
C ALA A 143 15.69 0.78 0.50
N SER A 144 16.29 -0.09 1.32
CA SER A 144 16.48 0.09 2.77
C SER A 144 17.09 1.44 3.21
N LYS A 145 17.84 2.12 2.33
CA LYS A 145 18.43 3.44 2.59
C LYS A 145 17.54 4.63 2.21
N LYS A 146 16.39 4.42 1.56
CA LYS A 146 15.48 5.48 1.08
C LYS A 146 14.35 5.72 2.08
N LYS A 147 14.30 6.94 2.63
CA LYS A 147 13.22 7.43 3.50
C LYS A 147 12.15 8.13 2.66
N VAL A 148 10.95 7.58 2.63
CA VAL A 148 9.79 8.19 1.96
C VAL A 148 8.87 8.86 2.99
N TYR A 149 8.25 9.96 2.59
CA TYR A 149 7.32 10.72 3.42
C TYR A 149 5.91 10.59 2.86
N MET A 150 4.94 10.44 3.75
CA MET A 150 3.51 10.33 3.42
C MET A 150 2.64 10.97 4.50
N LEU A 151 1.35 11.13 4.25
CA LEU A 151 0.42 11.64 5.25
C LEU A 151 0.30 10.69 6.44
N TYR A 152 0.03 11.23 7.62
CA TYR A 152 -0.02 10.45 8.86
C TYR A 152 -1.12 9.38 8.82
N ASP A 153 -2.31 9.75 8.34
CA ASP A 153 -3.50 8.90 8.32
C ASP A 153 -3.50 7.86 7.19
N LEU A 154 -2.58 7.97 6.21
CA LEU A 154 -2.53 7.06 5.07
C LEU A 154 -1.68 5.82 5.37
N GLU A 155 -2.18 4.64 5.05
CA GLU A 155 -1.42 3.40 5.13
C GLU A 155 -0.45 3.26 3.94
N PRO A 156 0.82 2.92 4.19
CA PRO A 156 1.81 2.75 3.13
C PRO A 156 1.43 1.60 2.20
N ALA A 157 1.61 1.81 0.89
CA ALA A 157 1.35 0.78 -0.10
C ALA A 157 2.27 -0.44 0.09
N GLN A 158 1.79 -1.63 -0.28
CA GLN A 158 2.55 -2.89 -0.24
C GLN A 158 3.92 -2.80 -0.92
N SER A 159 4.03 -2.02 -2.00
CA SER A 159 5.31 -1.75 -2.69
C SER A 159 6.36 -1.05 -1.83
N VAL A 160 5.94 -0.34 -0.78
CA VAL A 160 6.81 0.40 0.15
C VAL A 160 7.11 -0.45 1.39
N THR A 161 6.11 -1.15 1.92
CA THR A 161 6.23 -2.01 3.11
C THR A 161 6.74 -3.41 2.84
N GLY A 162 6.80 -3.86 1.59
CA GLY A 162 7.15 -5.24 1.24
C GLY A 162 6.00 -6.25 1.46
N GLY A 163 4.84 -5.80 1.96
CA GLY A 163 3.66 -6.63 2.20
C GLY A 163 3.67 -7.38 3.53
N ALA A 164 2.93 -8.48 3.59
CA ALA A 164 2.64 -9.19 4.85
C ALA A 164 3.86 -9.93 5.45
N TRP A 165 4.99 -9.99 4.75
CA TRP A 165 6.20 -10.72 5.15
C TRP A 165 7.25 -9.86 5.87
N TYR A 166 6.99 -8.56 6.01
CA TYR A 166 7.92 -7.61 6.60
C TYR A 166 7.28 -6.88 7.76
N SER A 167 8.00 -6.82 8.87
CA SER A 167 7.70 -5.92 9.99
C SER A 167 8.91 -5.05 10.26
N ASP A 168 8.68 -3.75 10.40
CA ASP A 168 9.72 -2.75 10.67
C ASP A 168 10.94 -2.78 9.71
N GLN A 169 10.74 -3.28 8.48
CA GLN A 169 11.73 -3.49 7.39
C GLN A 169 12.56 -4.77 7.47
N ASP A 170 12.38 -5.58 8.50
CA ASP A 170 13.00 -6.90 8.58
C ASP A 170 12.05 -7.95 8.00
N PHE A 171 12.62 -8.89 7.25
CA PHE A 171 11.89 -10.03 6.72
C PHE A 171 11.60 -11.01 7.85
N GLU A 172 10.33 -11.31 8.09
CA GLU A 172 9.91 -12.24 9.13
C GLU A 172 10.03 -13.70 8.65
N SER A 173 11.26 -14.22 8.58
CA SER A 173 11.50 -15.60 8.13
C SER A 173 10.81 -16.63 9.03
N GLU A 174 10.85 -16.44 10.35
CA GLU A 174 10.21 -17.35 11.31
C GLU A 174 8.69 -17.43 11.09
N PHE A 175 8.04 -16.30 10.81
CA PHE A 175 6.61 -16.25 10.53
C PHE A 175 6.27 -16.98 9.23
N VAL A 176 7.05 -16.76 8.17
CA VAL A 176 6.90 -17.44 6.88
C VAL A 176 7.09 -18.96 7.04
N GLU A 177 8.08 -19.40 7.82
CA GLU A 177 8.31 -20.81 8.13
C GLU A 177 7.15 -21.45 8.89
N VAL A 178 6.60 -20.76 9.89
CA VAL A 178 5.41 -21.22 10.62
C VAL A 178 4.23 -21.38 9.67
N LEU A 179 3.94 -20.40 8.82
CA LEU A 179 2.86 -20.52 7.85
C LEU A 179 3.09 -21.67 6.84
N ASN A 180 4.32 -21.83 6.35
CA ASN A 180 4.71 -22.92 5.46
C ASN A 180 4.41 -24.28 6.12
N GLN A 181 4.83 -24.46 7.38
CA GLN A 181 4.56 -25.69 8.13
C GLN A 181 3.06 -25.92 8.36
N GLN A 182 2.29 -24.88 8.70
CA GLN A 182 0.85 -25.03 8.94
C GLN A 182 0.05 -25.34 7.68
N CYS A 183 0.37 -24.66 6.56
CA CYS A 183 -0.19 -24.96 5.25
C CYS A 183 0.08 -26.42 4.84
N PHE A 184 1.31 -26.89 5.03
CA PHE A 184 1.67 -28.27 4.71
C PHE A 184 0.94 -29.28 5.60
N LYS A 185 0.94 -29.08 6.93
CA LYS A 185 0.26 -29.97 7.88
C LYS A 185 -1.23 -30.11 7.58
N PHE A 186 -1.91 -29.01 7.24
CA PHE A 186 -3.31 -29.04 6.88
C PHE A 186 -3.59 -29.91 5.65
N LEU A 187 -2.79 -29.74 4.59
CA LEU A 187 -2.92 -30.52 3.36
C LEU A 187 -2.52 -31.98 3.55
N GLU A 188 -1.51 -32.26 4.37
CA GLU A 188 -1.09 -33.61 4.74
C GLU A 188 -2.17 -34.35 5.51
N GLN A 189 -2.79 -33.69 6.51
CA GLN A 189 -3.91 -34.25 7.26
C GLN A 189 -5.10 -34.56 6.35
N LYS A 190 -5.45 -33.65 5.44
CA LYS A 190 -6.55 -33.89 4.49
C LYS A 190 -6.23 -35.05 3.54
N ALA A 191 -4.98 -35.17 3.08
CA ALA A 191 -4.54 -36.30 2.28
C ALA A 191 -4.55 -37.62 3.07
N ALA A 192 -4.22 -37.61 4.36
CA ALA A 192 -4.32 -38.77 5.24
C ALA A 192 -5.77 -39.23 5.42
N ILE A 193 -6.69 -38.31 5.73
CA ILE A 193 -8.12 -38.61 5.86
C ILE A 193 -8.68 -39.20 4.54
N ALA A 194 -8.31 -38.62 3.40
CA ALA A 194 -8.69 -39.16 2.11
C ALA A 194 -8.19 -40.60 1.90
N ARG A 195 -6.96 -40.91 2.35
CA ARG A 195 -6.41 -42.29 2.31
C ARG A 195 -7.17 -43.27 3.19
N ASP A 196 -7.61 -42.84 4.36
CA ASP A 196 -8.30 -43.72 5.30
C ASP A 196 -9.77 -43.98 4.93
N THR A 197 -10.35 -43.14 4.07
CA THR A 197 -11.78 -43.20 3.69
C THR A 197 -12.14 -44.46 2.86
N LYS A 198 -11.17 -45.26 2.39
CA LYS A 198 -11.35 -46.53 1.65
C LYS A 198 -12.44 -46.49 0.54
N THR A 199 -12.54 -45.37 -0.17
CA THR A 199 -13.41 -45.19 -1.35
C THR A 199 -12.66 -45.51 -2.64
N ASP A 200 -13.36 -45.41 -3.78
CA ASP A 200 -12.74 -45.57 -5.10
C ASP A 200 -11.49 -44.68 -5.26
N PRO A 201 -10.40 -45.16 -5.88
CA PRO A 201 -9.15 -44.40 -6.01
C PRO A 201 -9.32 -43.01 -6.64
N MET A 202 -10.27 -42.85 -7.56
CA MET A 202 -10.59 -41.55 -8.17
C MET A 202 -11.26 -40.59 -7.17
N ALA A 203 -12.19 -41.09 -6.36
CA ALA A 203 -12.86 -40.32 -5.33
C ALA A 203 -11.89 -39.93 -4.22
N GLN A 204 -11.02 -40.86 -3.79
CA GLN A 204 -9.93 -40.62 -2.86
C GLN A 204 -8.98 -39.53 -3.36
N ARG A 205 -8.57 -39.59 -4.64
CA ARG A 205 -7.72 -38.56 -5.25
C ARG A 205 -8.40 -37.20 -5.20
N ASN A 206 -9.65 -37.11 -5.62
CA ASN A 206 -10.39 -35.84 -5.64
C ASN A 206 -10.59 -35.27 -4.22
N ALA A 207 -10.82 -36.12 -3.22
CA ALA A 207 -10.97 -35.72 -1.82
C ALA A 207 -9.68 -35.15 -1.20
N SER A 208 -8.51 -35.57 -1.70
CA SER A 208 -7.21 -35.06 -1.24
C SER A 208 -6.92 -33.61 -1.68
N PHE A 209 -7.62 -33.13 -2.71
CA PHE A 209 -7.46 -31.76 -3.20
C PHE A 209 -8.20 -30.74 -2.34
N THR A 210 -7.61 -29.55 -2.24
CA THR A 210 -8.18 -28.42 -1.50
C THR A 210 -8.08 -27.14 -2.32
N PRO A 211 -9.16 -26.37 -2.46
CA PRO A 211 -9.10 -25.08 -3.13
C PRO A 211 -8.34 -24.06 -2.29
N LEU A 212 -7.70 -23.08 -2.95
CA LEU A 212 -6.98 -21.99 -2.30
C LEU A 212 -7.81 -21.29 -1.21
N TYR A 213 -9.10 -21.11 -1.48
CA TYR A 213 -10.04 -20.45 -0.56
C TYR A 213 -10.14 -21.14 0.80
N ASP A 214 -10.23 -22.48 0.81
CA ASP A 214 -10.38 -23.24 2.06
C ASP A 214 -9.09 -23.20 2.87
N ILE A 215 -7.93 -23.24 2.19
CA ILE A 215 -6.61 -23.13 2.84
C ILE A 215 -6.46 -21.74 3.46
N TRP A 216 -6.75 -20.68 2.70
CA TRP A 216 -6.71 -19.31 3.20
C TRP A 216 -7.64 -19.10 4.39
N LYS A 217 -8.86 -19.64 4.32
CA LYS A 217 -9.84 -19.56 5.40
C LYS A 217 -9.33 -20.25 6.67
N PHE A 218 -8.79 -21.47 6.55
CA PHE A 218 -8.20 -22.20 7.67
C PHE A 218 -7.07 -21.41 8.34
N ILE A 219 -6.13 -20.88 7.56
CA ILE A 219 -5.01 -20.08 8.09
C ILE A 219 -5.49 -18.79 8.76
N SER A 220 -6.52 -18.15 8.19
CA SER A 220 -7.11 -16.95 8.76
C SER A 220 -7.82 -17.22 10.10
N GLU A 221 -8.51 -18.36 10.22
CA GLU A 221 -9.21 -18.79 11.44
C GLU A 221 -8.25 -19.20 12.56
N LEU A 222 -7.06 -19.71 12.24
CA LEU A 222 -6.03 -20.01 13.24
C LEU A 222 -5.51 -18.76 13.97
N GLY A 223 -5.70 -17.56 13.41
CA GLY A 223 -5.35 -16.30 14.07
C GLY A 223 -3.85 -16.14 14.36
N ILE A 224 -2.99 -16.75 13.53
CA ILE A 224 -1.53 -16.75 13.72
C ILE A 224 -0.95 -15.35 13.55
N SER A 225 -1.54 -14.54 12.66
CA SER A 225 -1.06 -13.21 12.32
C SER A 225 -1.99 -12.11 12.86
N LYS A 226 -1.38 -11.01 13.30
CA LYS A 226 -2.10 -9.74 13.53
C LYS A 226 -2.38 -8.99 12.23
N VAL A 227 -1.63 -9.30 11.16
CA VAL A 227 -1.76 -8.70 9.84
C VAL A 227 -2.78 -9.49 9.03
N GLN A 228 -3.65 -8.79 8.29
CA GLN A 228 -4.59 -9.45 7.39
C GLN A 228 -3.85 -10.09 6.21
N LEU A 229 -3.90 -11.42 6.11
CA LEU A 229 -3.31 -12.17 5.01
C LEU A 229 -4.29 -12.22 3.85
N THR A 230 -3.84 -11.91 2.64
CA THR A 230 -4.66 -12.05 1.43
C THR A 230 -4.55 -13.46 0.84
N LYS A 231 -5.43 -13.79 -0.12
CA LYS A 231 -5.35 -15.06 -0.85
C LYS A 231 -4.06 -15.18 -1.66
N GLU A 232 -3.59 -14.07 -2.21
CA GLU A 232 -2.36 -13.98 -3.00
C GLU A 232 -1.14 -14.26 -2.12
N ASP A 233 -1.11 -13.74 -0.89
CA ASP A 233 -0.04 -14.02 0.07
C ASP A 233 0.05 -15.53 0.36
N ILE A 234 -1.07 -16.18 0.67
CA ILE A 234 -1.09 -17.65 0.90
C ILE A 234 -0.67 -18.42 -0.35
N GLU A 235 -1.06 -17.96 -1.54
CA GLU A 235 -0.61 -18.57 -2.78
C GLU A 235 0.91 -18.51 -2.95
N THR A 236 1.56 -17.40 -2.58
CA THR A 236 3.03 -17.33 -2.59
C THR A 236 3.67 -18.36 -1.66
N ILE A 237 3.10 -18.59 -0.47
CA ILE A 237 3.56 -19.62 0.47
C ILE A 237 3.35 -21.02 -0.11
N LEU A 238 2.20 -21.31 -0.70
CA LEU A 238 1.94 -22.61 -1.33
C LEU A 238 2.90 -22.88 -2.50
N ASN A 239 3.29 -21.84 -3.26
CA ASN A 239 4.30 -21.99 -4.31
C ASN A 239 5.66 -22.41 -3.73
N THR A 240 6.09 -21.90 -2.56
CA THR A 240 7.32 -22.38 -1.92
C THR A 240 7.27 -23.88 -1.60
N LEU A 241 6.12 -24.36 -1.12
CA LEU A 241 5.92 -25.78 -0.84
C LEU A 241 5.87 -26.66 -2.10
N ILE A 242 5.45 -26.10 -3.24
CA ILE A 242 5.55 -26.76 -4.55
C ILE A 242 7.01 -26.88 -4.96
N PHE A 243 7.81 -25.82 -4.79
CA PHE A 243 9.24 -25.85 -5.11
C PHE A 243 10.04 -26.78 -4.18
N ASP A 244 9.61 -26.95 -2.93
CA ASP A 244 10.14 -27.95 -2.01
C ASP A 244 9.79 -29.40 -2.42
N GLY A 245 8.94 -29.58 -3.43
CA GLY A 245 8.47 -30.91 -3.88
C GLY A 245 7.48 -31.58 -2.91
N LYS A 246 6.85 -30.81 -2.02
CA LYS A 246 5.92 -31.30 -0.99
C LYS A 246 4.46 -31.25 -1.42
N LEU A 247 4.12 -30.35 -2.34
CA LEU A 247 2.75 -30.18 -2.85
C LEU A 247 2.71 -30.28 -4.37
N GLU A 248 1.54 -30.63 -4.91
CA GLU A 248 1.20 -30.40 -6.31
C GLU A 248 0.01 -29.44 -6.42
N CYS A 249 -0.06 -28.70 -7.54
CA CYS A 249 -1.14 -27.80 -7.88
C CYS A 249 -1.78 -28.21 -9.21
N THR A 250 -3.10 -28.28 -9.25
CA THR A 250 -3.88 -28.49 -10.47
C THR A 250 -4.84 -27.32 -10.68
N THR A 251 -4.89 -26.78 -11.90
CA THR A 251 -5.88 -25.78 -12.29
C THR A 251 -7.08 -26.45 -12.92
N VAL A 252 -8.27 -26.27 -12.36
CA VAL A 252 -9.53 -26.78 -12.90
C VAL A 252 -10.40 -25.64 -13.43
N ALA A 253 -11.25 -25.93 -14.42
CA ALA A 253 -12.27 -24.98 -14.85
C ALA A 253 -13.31 -24.82 -13.73
N SER A 254 -13.64 -23.58 -13.36
CA SER A 254 -14.73 -23.31 -12.44
C SER A 254 -16.05 -23.64 -13.14
N ALA A 255 -16.84 -24.55 -12.59
CA ALA A 255 -18.15 -24.92 -13.13
C ALA A 255 -19.21 -23.81 -12.97
N GLY A 256 -18.88 -22.69 -12.30
CA GLY A 256 -19.75 -21.52 -12.11
C GLY A 256 -19.36 -20.37 -13.03
N GLY A 257 -20.25 -20.04 -13.98
CA GLY A 257 -20.14 -18.88 -14.84
C GLY A 257 -20.46 -17.59 -14.10
N SER A 258 -19.48 -17.04 -13.39
CA SER A 258 -19.57 -15.67 -12.86
C SER A 258 -18.17 -15.12 -12.58
N GLY A 259 -17.65 -14.36 -13.54
CA GLY A 259 -16.78 -13.19 -13.31
C GLY A 259 -15.62 -13.33 -12.32
N ASP A 260 -14.72 -14.29 -12.54
CA ASP A 260 -13.26 -14.09 -12.40
C ASP A 260 -12.55 -15.29 -13.03
N SER A 261 -11.92 -15.08 -14.18
CA SER A 261 -10.97 -15.96 -14.88
C SER A 261 -11.25 -17.47 -14.97
N GLY A 262 -12.47 -17.97 -14.75
CA GLY A 262 -12.93 -19.35 -15.06
C GLY A 262 -12.06 -20.51 -14.54
N ARG A 263 -11.07 -20.25 -13.68
CA ARG A 263 -10.01 -21.19 -13.27
C ARG A 263 -9.87 -21.18 -11.77
N SER A 264 -9.90 -22.35 -11.16
CA SER A 264 -9.66 -22.55 -9.72
C SER A 264 -8.41 -23.39 -9.52
N LYS A 265 -7.56 -22.99 -8.57
CA LYS A 265 -6.36 -23.73 -8.18
C LYS A 265 -6.69 -24.66 -7.01
N LEU A 266 -6.35 -25.93 -7.18
CA LEU A 266 -6.46 -26.98 -6.18
C LEU A 266 -5.08 -27.48 -5.81
N TYR A 267 -4.85 -27.67 -4.51
CA TYR A 267 -3.59 -28.11 -3.95
C TYR A 267 -3.77 -29.43 -3.20
N ARG A 268 -2.77 -30.31 -3.26
CA ARG A 268 -2.69 -31.50 -2.39
C ARG A 268 -1.26 -31.79 -1.98
N ALA A 269 -1.09 -32.43 -0.83
CA ALA A 269 0.20 -32.94 -0.39
C ALA A 269 0.61 -34.20 -1.17
N ILE A 270 1.91 -34.28 -1.47
CA ILE A 270 2.53 -35.40 -2.16
C ILE A 270 3.73 -35.92 -1.37
N ASN A 271 4.03 -37.20 -1.57
CA ASN A 271 5.27 -37.78 -1.08
C ASN A 271 6.38 -37.55 -2.11
N PRO A 272 7.64 -37.43 -1.66
CA PRO A 272 8.80 -37.44 -2.55
C PRO A 272 8.75 -38.67 -3.48
N LEU A 273 9.11 -38.47 -4.74
CA LEU A 273 9.11 -39.54 -5.75
C LEU A 273 10.14 -40.63 -5.44
N VAL A 274 11.27 -40.23 -4.86
CA VAL A 274 12.39 -41.10 -4.52
C VAL A 274 12.93 -40.72 -3.14
N GLU A 275 13.46 -41.69 -2.43
CA GLU A 275 14.19 -41.45 -1.19
C GLU A 275 15.53 -40.75 -1.48
N THR A 276 16.16 -40.23 -0.42
CA THR A 276 17.53 -39.71 -0.49
C THR A 276 18.49 -40.77 -1.04
N THR A 277 19.24 -40.38 -2.07
CA THR A 277 20.16 -41.26 -2.77
C THR A 277 21.33 -41.66 -1.87
N GLY A 278 21.91 -42.84 -2.12
CA GLY A 278 23.05 -43.34 -1.33
C GLY A 278 24.27 -42.41 -1.32
N LEU A 279 24.45 -41.60 -2.38
CA LEU A 279 25.53 -40.61 -2.44
C LEU A 279 25.40 -39.54 -1.34
N MET A 280 24.17 -39.10 -1.05
CA MET A 280 23.90 -38.10 0.00
C MET A 280 23.93 -38.71 1.41
N ARG A 281 24.01 -40.04 1.54
CA ARG A 281 24.12 -40.75 2.82
C ARG A 281 25.57 -40.91 3.29
N MET A 282 26.55 -40.51 2.47
CA MET A 282 27.97 -40.52 2.82
C MET A 282 28.56 -39.11 2.82
N PRO A 283 29.59 -38.83 3.64
CA PRO A 283 30.18 -37.50 3.73
C PRO A 283 30.80 -37.01 2.41
N CYS A 284 31.18 -37.92 1.51
CA CYS A 284 31.71 -37.56 0.20
C CYS A 284 30.70 -36.84 -0.70
N GLY A 285 29.39 -37.13 -0.58
CA GLY A 285 28.35 -36.55 -1.44
C GLY A 285 28.10 -35.05 -1.18
N SER A 286 28.47 -34.56 -0.01
CA SER A 286 28.34 -33.16 0.41
C SER A 286 29.68 -32.50 0.78
N CYS A 287 30.80 -33.17 0.48
CA CYS A 287 32.13 -32.71 0.86
C CYS A 287 32.49 -31.40 0.14
N PRO A 288 32.78 -30.29 0.85
CA PRO A 288 33.07 -29.00 0.24
C PRO A 288 34.45 -28.92 -0.42
N VAL A 289 35.32 -29.91 -0.15
CA VAL A 289 36.69 -30.01 -0.68
C VAL A 289 36.91 -31.29 -1.47
N PHE A 290 35.82 -31.83 -2.04
CA PHE A 290 35.83 -33.09 -2.80
C PHE A 290 36.86 -33.07 -3.94
N ASP A 291 36.95 -31.96 -4.66
CA ASP A 291 37.85 -31.73 -5.80
C ASP A 291 39.35 -31.77 -5.43
N LYS A 292 39.67 -31.58 -4.14
CA LYS A 292 41.04 -31.56 -3.62
C LYS A 292 41.45 -32.88 -2.96
N CYS A 293 40.55 -33.86 -2.88
CA CYS A 293 40.78 -35.11 -2.17
C CYS A 293 41.46 -36.14 -3.06
N TYR A 294 42.69 -36.52 -2.75
CA TYR A 294 43.43 -37.57 -3.46
C TYR A 294 44.44 -38.28 -2.54
N GLU A 295 44.85 -39.47 -2.94
CA GLU A 295 45.79 -40.29 -2.16
C GLU A 295 47.16 -39.62 -2.05
N GLY A 296 47.69 -39.51 -0.82
CA GLY A 296 48.96 -38.85 -0.53
C GLY A 296 48.93 -37.31 -0.55
N GLY A 297 47.76 -36.71 -0.80
CA GLY A 297 47.57 -35.26 -0.74
C GLY A 297 47.40 -34.72 0.67
N ALA A 298 47.44 -33.38 0.80
CA ALA A 298 47.12 -32.70 2.06
C ALA A 298 45.66 -32.93 2.51
N VAL A 299 44.76 -33.12 1.55
CA VAL A 299 43.39 -33.62 1.76
C VAL A 299 43.35 -35.03 1.18
N SER A 300 43.30 -36.03 2.07
CA SER A 300 43.34 -37.45 1.69
C SER A 300 42.18 -38.20 2.34
N PRO A 301 41.62 -39.23 1.68
CA PRO A 301 40.61 -40.10 2.29
C PRO A 301 41.11 -40.76 3.59
N THR A 302 42.41 -41.09 3.66
CA THR A 302 43.02 -41.77 4.82
C THR A 302 43.08 -40.91 6.08
N THR A 303 43.15 -39.58 5.92
CA THR A 303 43.24 -38.61 7.02
C THR A 303 42.00 -37.70 7.06
N CYS A 304 40.90 -38.11 6.44
CA CYS A 304 39.70 -37.30 6.28
C CYS A 304 38.95 -37.14 7.61
N ILE A 305 38.82 -35.88 8.07
CA ILE A 305 38.05 -35.55 9.27
C ILE A 305 36.56 -35.85 9.13
N TYR A 306 35.97 -35.55 7.97
CA TYR A 306 34.53 -35.76 7.72
C TYR A 306 34.13 -37.23 7.77
N MET A 307 35.00 -38.12 7.25
CA MET A 307 34.75 -39.56 7.28
C MET A 307 34.91 -40.11 8.69
N LYS A 308 35.92 -39.64 9.43
CA LYS A 308 36.14 -40.06 10.82
C LYS A 308 34.96 -39.67 11.72
N GLU A 309 34.55 -38.40 11.70
CA GLU A 309 33.40 -37.92 12.48
C GLU A 309 32.12 -38.66 12.14
N TRP A 310 31.88 -38.94 10.85
CA TRP A 310 30.69 -39.67 10.40
C TRP A 310 30.68 -41.15 10.85
N LEU A 311 31.83 -41.83 10.88
CA LEU A 311 31.94 -43.21 11.39
C LEU A 311 31.87 -43.30 12.92
N ASP A 312 32.24 -42.23 13.62
CA ASP A 312 32.21 -42.14 15.08
C ASP A 312 30.81 -41.74 15.62
N SER A 313 29.88 -41.33 14.75
CA SER A 313 28.50 -40.91 15.08
C SER A 313 27.50 -42.07 15.08
#